data_AF-A0A3B0S7R5-F1
#
_entry.id   AF-A0A3B0S7R5-F1
#
_cell.length_a   1.000
_cell.length_b   1.000
_cell.length_c   1.000
_cell.angle_alpha   90.00
_cell.angle_beta   90.00
_cell.angle_gamma   90.00
#
_symmetry.space_group_name_H-M   'P 1'
#
loop_
_entity.id
_entity.type
_entity.pdbx_description
1 polymer ?
#
loop_
_entity_poly.entity_id
_entity_poly.type
_entity_poly.pdbx_seq_one_letter_code
_entity_poly.pdbx_strand_id
1 'polypeptide(L)'
;MIKDLTFPHGLQLLSRYQAGGDAAKARLRQIFDAALAGQHDADFATPAPADRVHVSGSVHMLALGILHDLYGIESASYYKTDPWRYARANLITSRLLGIEKYYSTWALYAFTCEALGQKMMYPDRFPPGSDPDEPLINSKNWRALTTPDFNSGVPRIINDFTRVTEHLTGAAPLLQISAPYSLAADIYGQEPLLADVVHNPDQVNALLDHLADQVLVPWIEHFLAEFPNGWIELSDASGSPFFIGPQNCKTMAIRAMQRMTAGKPWAERLFDCNYRGDFVTQAKKKNRRARRGTVEAVPEIDLHELTELKHSVCPKFIMRLEADQVPVEFYRDQAIARGVPLTLGIGSGEVDGNSVGDIALAKIAIRGTAQTYVEAIKAVCKSVPLPADNNVMQPWPSHIYFEDISAQSQFEMIEVIVRTALENGTI
;
A
#
# COMPACT_ATOMS: atom_id res chain seq x y z
N MET A 1 25.41 -16.50 -4.53
CA MET A 1 24.19 -15.80 -5.00
C MET A 1 23.85 -16.31 -6.40
N ILE A 2 22.60 -16.73 -6.64
CA ILE A 2 22.15 -17.17 -7.98
C ILE A 2 22.17 -15.95 -8.91
N LYS A 3 22.73 -16.09 -10.12
CA LYS A 3 22.85 -14.97 -11.08
C LYS A 3 21.51 -14.30 -11.39
N ASP A 4 20.42 -15.07 -11.45
CA ASP A 4 19.07 -14.53 -11.70
C ASP A 4 18.52 -13.68 -10.55
N LEU A 5 19.09 -13.77 -9.34
CA LEU A 5 18.70 -12.93 -8.20
C LEU A 5 19.52 -11.63 -8.13
N THR A 6 20.43 -11.40 -9.08
CA THR A 6 21.13 -10.12 -9.21
C THR A 6 20.47 -9.27 -10.28
N PHE A 7 20.22 -8.00 -9.95
CA PHE A 7 19.72 -7.03 -10.93
C PHE A 7 20.69 -6.93 -12.13
N PRO A 8 20.21 -6.90 -13.40
CA PRO A 8 18.81 -6.93 -13.85
C PRO A 8 18.29 -8.33 -14.24
N HIS A 9 19.04 -9.40 -13.98
CA HIS A 9 18.78 -10.72 -14.56
C HIS A 9 17.41 -11.30 -14.19
N GLY A 10 16.94 -11.06 -12.96
CA GLY A 10 15.63 -11.51 -12.49
C GLY A 10 14.47 -10.88 -13.26
N LEU A 11 14.53 -9.56 -13.50
CA LEU A 11 13.54 -8.85 -14.31
C LEU A 11 13.55 -9.35 -15.75
N GLN A 12 14.73 -9.57 -16.33
CA GLN A 12 14.83 -10.12 -17.68
C GLN A 12 14.27 -11.55 -17.77
N LEU A 13 14.41 -12.35 -16.70
CA LEU A 13 13.78 -13.66 -16.60
C LEU A 13 12.25 -13.53 -16.53
N LEU A 14 11.73 -12.60 -15.72
CA LEU A 14 10.30 -12.30 -15.63
C LEU A 14 9.73 -11.82 -16.96
N SER A 15 10.42 -10.95 -17.71
CA SER A 15 10.01 -10.52 -19.05
C SER A 15 9.90 -11.70 -20.03
N ARG A 16 10.90 -12.60 -20.06
CA ARG A 16 10.86 -13.79 -20.92
C ARG A 16 9.76 -14.76 -20.52
N TYR A 17 9.49 -14.86 -19.22
CA TYR A 17 8.38 -15.65 -18.70
C TYR A 17 7.02 -15.08 -19.13
N GLN A 18 6.83 -13.76 -18.98
CA GLN A 18 5.62 -13.06 -19.40
C GLN A 18 5.38 -13.18 -20.91
N ALA A 19 6.45 -13.23 -21.71
CA ALA A 19 6.39 -13.49 -23.14
C ALA A 19 6.10 -14.96 -23.52
N GLY A 20 5.82 -15.84 -22.55
CA GLY A 20 5.46 -17.25 -22.79
C GLY A 20 6.65 -18.19 -23.00
N GLY A 21 7.87 -17.81 -22.60
CA GLY A 21 9.06 -18.63 -22.80
C GLY A 21 9.13 -19.86 -21.87
N ASP A 22 9.02 -21.08 -22.43
CA ASP A 22 9.08 -22.33 -21.65
C ASP A 22 10.36 -22.50 -20.83
N ALA A 23 11.51 -22.13 -21.39
CA ALA A 23 12.78 -22.17 -20.67
C ALA A 23 12.80 -21.19 -19.48
N ALA A 24 12.18 -20.02 -19.63
CA ALA A 24 12.04 -19.05 -18.54
C ALA A 24 11.07 -19.57 -17.46
N LYS A 25 9.95 -20.18 -17.85
CA LYS A 25 9.02 -20.83 -16.93
C LYS A 25 9.68 -21.96 -16.13
N ALA A 26 10.44 -22.83 -16.80
CA ALA A 26 11.19 -23.90 -16.15
C ALA A 26 12.24 -23.36 -15.18
N ARG A 27 12.93 -22.27 -15.56
CA ARG A 27 13.92 -21.62 -14.71
C ARG A 27 13.28 -20.95 -13.49
N LEU A 28 12.15 -20.26 -13.65
CA LEU A 28 11.39 -19.69 -12.53
C LEU A 28 10.91 -20.79 -11.58
N ARG A 29 10.41 -21.92 -12.09
CA ARG A 29 10.06 -23.07 -11.23
C ARG A 29 11.24 -23.51 -10.36
N GLN A 30 12.44 -23.65 -10.92
CA GLN A 30 13.62 -24.02 -10.13
C GLN A 30 13.94 -23.01 -9.02
N ILE A 31 13.80 -21.71 -9.30
CA ILE A 31 14.05 -20.65 -8.33
C ILE A 31 12.99 -20.68 -7.21
N PHE A 32 11.71 -20.84 -7.58
CA PHE A 32 10.63 -20.95 -6.60
C PHE A 32 10.72 -22.23 -5.79
N ASP A 33 11.00 -23.38 -6.39
CA ASP A 33 11.21 -24.64 -5.65
C ASP A 33 12.34 -24.50 -4.61
N ALA A 34 13.45 -23.86 -4.98
CA ALA A 34 14.56 -23.58 -4.07
C ALA A 34 14.15 -22.61 -2.94
N ALA A 35 13.44 -21.53 -3.27
CA ALA A 35 12.94 -20.56 -2.30
C ALA A 35 11.96 -21.21 -1.31
N LEU A 36 10.97 -21.95 -1.81
CA LEU A 36 9.98 -22.65 -1.00
C LEU A 36 10.60 -23.71 -0.09
N ALA A 37 11.68 -24.35 -0.53
CA ALA A 37 12.50 -25.26 0.28
C ALA A 37 13.41 -24.56 1.32
N GLY A 38 13.40 -23.23 1.39
CA GLY A 38 14.17 -22.45 2.36
C GLY A 38 15.64 -22.19 1.98
N GLN A 39 16.04 -22.48 0.73
CA GLN A 39 17.44 -22.32 0.29
C GLN A 39 17.89 -20.85 0.18
N HIS A 40 16.94 -19.91 0.28
CA HIS A 40 17.18 -18.46 0.20
C HIS A 40 16.93 -17.71 1.52
N ASP A 41 16.55 -18.40 2.60
CA ASP A 41 16.18 -17.74 3.86
C ASP A 41 17.29 -16.85 4.42
N ALA A 42 18.56 -17.28 4.31
CA ALA A 42 19.70 -16.48 4.77
C ALA A 42 19.91 -15.19 3.95
N ASP A 43 19.50 -15.17 2.67
CA ASP A 43 19.57 -13.96 1.82
C ASP A 43 18.48 -12.94 2.19
N PHE A 44 17.31 -13.44 2.61
CA PHE A 44 16.19 -12.58 3.03
C PHE A 44 16.49 -11.80 4.31
N ALA A 45 17.34 -12.35 5.19
CA ALA A 45 17.76 -11.70 6.43
C ALA A 45 18.80 -10.58 6.23
N THR A 46 19.30 -10.37 5.00
CA THR A 46 20.26 -9.30 4.71
C THR A 46 19.53 -7.97 4.52
N PRO A 47 19.78 -6.94 5.37
CA PRO A 47 19.20 -5.63 5.21
C PRO A 47 19.64 -4.94 3.91
N ALA A 48 18.80 -4.06 3.38
CA ALA A 48 19.18 -3.20 2.27
C ALA A 48 20.28 -2.20 2.70
N PRO A 49 21.22 -1.79 1.82
CA PRO A 49 22.25 -0.82 2.14
C PRO A 49 21.69 0.54 2.62
N ALA A 50 22.20 1.10 3.71
CA ALA A 50 21.70 2.38 4.23
C ALA A 50 22.12 3.63 3.42
N ASP A 51 23.11 3.48 2.53
CA ASP A 51 23.81 4.58 1.84
C ASP A 51 23.15 5.03 0.52
N ARG A 52 21.92 4.60 0.24
CA ARG A 52 21.25 4.85 -1.04
C ARG A 52 19.73 4.92 -0.96
N VAL A 53 19.15 5.53 -1.99
CA VAL A 53 17.73 5.46 -2.32
C VAL A 53 17.36 4.04 -2.77
N HIS A 54 16.21 3.57 -2.30
CA HIS A 54 15.69 2.23 -2.58
C HIS A 54 14.40 2.28 -3.38
N VAL A 55 14.05 1.13 -3.93
CA VAL A 55 12.72 0.86 -4.44
C VAL A 55 12.08 -0.21 -3.57
N SER A 56 10.80 -0.05 -3.28
CA SER A 56 9.97 -1.01 -2.55
C SER A 56 8.59 -1.08 -3.19
N GLY A 57 7.74 -2.05 -2.81
CA GLY A 57 6.43 -2.16 -3.42
C GLY A 57 5.61 -3.36 -2.98
N SER A 58 4.31 -3.30 -3.28
CA SER A 58 3.38 -4.42 -3.12
C SER A 58 3.62 -5.46 -4.22
N VAL A 59 4.04 -6.68 -3.85
CA VAL A 59 4.41 -7.74 -4.81
C VAL A 59 3.53 -8.99 -4.75
N HIS A 60 2.58 -9.03 -3.82
CA HIS A 60 1.79 -10.23 -3.56
C HIS A 60 0.91 -10.65 -4.74
N MET A 61 0.48 -9.72 -5.57
CA MET A 61 -0.27 -10.02 -6.80
C MET A 61 0.59 -10.72 -7.85
N LEU A 62 1.83 -10.27 -8.04
CA LEU A 62 2.77 -10.93 -8.93
C LEU A 62 3.12 -12.34 -8.41
N ALA A 63 3.40 -12.47 -7.10
CA ALA A 63 3.69 -13.76 -6.49
C ALA A 63 2.52 -14.76 -6.64
N LEU A 64 1.28 -14.30 -6.43
CA LEU A 64 0.07 -15.08 -6.70
C LEU A 64 0.02 -15.56 -8.16
N GLY A 65 0.19 -14.65 -9.13
CA GLY A 65 0.16 -14.98 -10.55
C GLY A 65 1.21 -16.03 -10.94
N ILE A 66 2.44 -15.88 -10.44
CA ILE A 66 3.52 -16.85 -10.69
C ILE A 66 3.19 -18.21 -10.07
N LEU A 67 2.75 -18.25 -8.80
CA LEU A 67 2.43 -19.52 -8.14
C LEU A 67 1.23 -20.23 -8.78
N HIS A 68 0.25 -19.48 -9.26
CA HIS A 68 -0.85 -20.02 -10.04
C HIS A 68 -0.33 -20.69 -11.33
N ASP A 69 0.47 -19.99 -12.12
CA ASP A 69 0.95 -20.49 -13.42
C ASP A 69 1.98 -21.63 -13.31
N LEU A 70 2.74 -21.68 -12.21
CA LEU A 70 3.71 -22.74 -11.92
C LEU A 70 3.05 -23.93 -11.23
N TYR A 71 2.13 -23.75 -10.29
CA TYR A 71 1.69 -24.83 -9.40
C TYR A 71 0.17 -25.03 -9.37
N GLY A 72 -0.60 -24.18 -10.06
CA GLY A 72 -2.07 -24.21 -9.98
C GLY A 72 -2.59 -23.74 -8.62
N ILE A 73 -1.81 -22.93 -7.88
CA ILE A 73 -2.25 -22.39 -6.59
C ILE A 73 -3.24 -21.25 -6.84
N GLU A 74 -4.48 -21.47 -6.44
CA GLU A 74 -5.56 -20.48 -6.49
C GLU A 74 -5.45 -19.46 -5.35
N SER A 75 -6.07 -18.29 -5.54
CA SER A 75 -6.08 -17.15 -4.62
C SER A 75 -6.39 -17.53 -3.16
N ALA A 76 -7.46 -18.30 -2.91
CA ALA A 76 -7.80 -18.71 -1.55
C ALA A 76 -6.68 -19.54 -0.89
N SER A 77 -6.09 -20.48 -1.64
CA SER A 77 -4.98 -21.29 -1.14
C SER A 77 -3.74 -20.42 -0.89
N TYR A 78 -3.41 -19.51 -1.81
CA TYR A 78 -2.27 -18.60 -1.69
C TYR A 78 -2.31 -17.80 -0.38
N TYR A 79 -3.46 -17.19 -0.05
CA TYR A 79 -3.57 -16.31 1.12
C TYR A 79 -3.96 -16.99 2.43
N LYS A 80 -4.41 -18.26 2.46
CA LYS A 80 -5.03 -18.82 3.68
C LYS A 80 -4.41 -20.09 4.25
N THR A 81 -3.43 -20.69 3.58
CA THR A 81 -3.03 -22.08 3.92
C THR A 81 -1.61 -22.23 4.48
N ASP A 82 -0.61 -21.56 3.91
CA ASP A 82 0.80 -21.78 4.28
C ASP A 82 1.54 -20.44 4.43
N PRO A 83 1.87 -20.03 5.67
CA PRO A 83 2.57 -18.78 5.93
C PRO A 83 4.02 -18.77 5.44
N TRP A 84 4.69 -19.93 5.40
CA TRP A 84 6.05 -20.04 4.86
C TRP A 84 6.07 -19.89 3.37
N ARG A 85 5.12 -20.54 2.67
CA ARG A 85 4.97 -20.35 1.22
C ARG A 85 4.65 -18.90 0.89
N TYR A 86 3.73 -18.27 1.63
CA TYR A 86 3.38 -16.87 1.42
C TYR A 86 4.60 -15.96 1.54
N ALA A 87 5.30 -15.98 2.68
CA ALA A 87 6.43 -15.10 2.94
C ALA A 87 7.58 -15.34 1.93
N ARG A 88 8.00 -16.60 1.72
CA ARG A 88 9.09 -16.94 0.80
C ARG A 88 8.77 -16.59 -0.65
N ALA A 89 7.52 -16.79 -1.10
CA ALA A 89 7.10 -16.44 -2.46
C ALA A 89 7.11 -14.93 -2.70
N ASN A 90 6.72 -14.13 -1.71
CA ASN A 90 6.80 -12.67 -1.81
C ASN A 90 8.25 -12.19 -1.80
N LEU A 91 9.08 -12.72 -0.90
CA LEU A 91 10.50 -12.33 -0.79
C LEU A 91 11.30 -12.68 -2.05
N ILE A 92 11.12 -13.89 -2.60
CA ILE A 92 11.82 -14.26 -3.84
C ILE A 92 11.34 -13.44 -5.04
N THR A 93 10.04 -13.10 -5.09
CA THR A 93 9.49 -12.18 -6.09
C THR A 93 10.15 -10.81 -5.99
N SER A 94 10.29 -10.24 -4.78
CA SER A 94 11.01 -8.97 -4.58
C SER A 94 12.46 -9.03 -5.09
N ARG A 95 13.19 -10.13 -4.80
CA ARG A 95 14.57 -10.31 -5.30
C ARG A 95 14.63 -10.40 -6.82
N LEU A 96 13.69 -11.10 -7.47
CA LEU A 96 13.61 -11.16 -8.93
C LEU A 96 13.37 -9.77 -9.55
N LEU A 97 12.60 -8.90 -8.87
CA LEU A 97 12.37 -7.52 -9.29
C LEU A 97 13.56 -6.59 -9.04
N GLY A 98 14.60 -7.02 -8.31
CA GLY A 98 15.69 -6.16 -7.85
C GLY A 98 15.27 -5.21 -6.71
N ILE A 99 14.19 -5.54 -5.99
CA ILE A 99 13.73 -4.80 -4.81
C ILE A 99 14.51 -5.30 -3.59
N GLU A 100 15.42 -4.46 -3.09
CA GLU A 100 16.26 -4.77 -1.93
C GLU A 100 15.52 -4.54 -0.61
N LYS A 101 14.74 -3.45 -0.50
CA LYS A 101 13.90 -3.17 0.66
C LYS A 101 12.54 -3.85 0.52
N TYR A 102 12.32 -4.89 1.33
CA TYR A 102 11.03 -5.57 1.38
C TYR A 102 9.97 -4.71 2.07
N TYR A 103 8.76 -4.76 1.53
CA TYR A 103 7.55 -4.20 2.11
C TYR A 103 6.48 -5.29 2.15
N SER A 104 6.15 -5.74 3.36
CA SER A 104 5.12 -6.75 3.55
C SER A 104 3.78 -6.18 3.15
N THR A 105 3.02 -6.92 2.36
CA THR A 105 1.68 -6.56 1.86
C THR A 105 0.85 -7.82 1.68
N TRP A 106 -0.48 -7.68 1.74
CA TRP A 106 -1.49 -8.68 1.40
C TRP A 106 -2.75 -7.98 0.93
N ALA A 107 -3.80 -8.75 0.62
CA ALA A 107 -5.12 -8.23 0.25
C ALA A 107 -5.85 -7.58 1.44
N LEU A 108 -5.27 -6.52 2.03
CA LEU A 108 -5.66 -5.95 3.32
C LEU A 108 -7.13 -5.53 3.37
N TYR A 109 -7.65 -4.95 2.28
CA TYR A 109 -9.04 -4.52 2.17
C TYR A 109 -10.00 -5.69 2.36
N ALA A 110 -9.82 -6.70 1.51
CA ALA A 110 -10.60 -7.93 1.54
C ALA A 110 -10.46 -8.68 2.88
N PHE A 111 -9.24 -8.76 3.42
CA PHE A 111 -8.97 -9.47 4.67
C PHE A 111 -9.64 -8.80 5.87
N THR A 112 -9.61 -7.46 5.93
CA THR A 112 -10.30 -6.73 7.01
C THR A 112 -11.81 -6.96 6.96
N CYS A 113 -12.40 -7.04 5.75
CA CYS A 113 -13.81 -7.33 5.56
C CYS A 113 -14.17 -8.78 5.93
N GLU A 114 -13.37 -9.76 5.47
CA GLU A 114 -13.62 -11.18 5.75
C GLU A 114 -13.55 -11.48 7.24
N ALA A 115 -12.68 -10.82 7.99
CA ALA A 115 -12.61 -10.94 9.45
C ALA A 115 -13.91 -10.55 10.15
N LEU A 116 -14.75 -9.71 9.52
CA LEU A 116 -16.08 -9.33 10.00
C LEU A 116 -17.20 -10.25 9.48
N GLY A 117 -16.88 -11.22 8.63
CA GLY A 117 -17.84 -12.12 8.01
C GLY A 117 -18.43 -11.60 6.69
N GLN A 118 -17.82 -10.58 6.07
CA GLN A 118 -18.20 -10.16 4.72
C GLN A 118 -18.04 -11.34 3.75
N LYS A 119 -19.01 -11.54 2.87
CA LYS A 119 -18.90 -12.52 1.80
C LYS A 119 -17.84 -12.05 0.80
N MET A 120 -16.92 -12.95 0.49
CA MET A 120 -15.75 -12.68 -0.35
C MET A 120 -15.79 -13.47 -1.65
N MET A 121 -15.20 -12.89 -2.69
CA MET A 121 -14.91 -13.53 -3.96
C MET A 121 -13.41 -13.80 -4.06
N TYR A 122 -13.04 -15.00 -4.51
CA TYR A 122 -11.64 -15.44 -4.67
C TYR A 122 -11.36 -15.86 -6.12
N PRO A 123 -11.19 -14.90 -7.05
CA PRO A 123 -10.77 -15.21 -8.41
C PRO A 123 -9.36 -15.82 -8.42
N ASP A 124 -9.15 -16.92 -9.17
CA ASP A 124 -7.95 -17.77 -9.07
C ASP A 124 -6.60 -17.03 -9.17
N ARG A 125 -6.53 -16.03 -10.05
CA ARG A 125 -5.30 -15.28 -10.40
C ARG A 125 -5.22 -13.87 -9.80
N PHE A 126 -6.21 -13.45 -9.04
CA PHE A 126 -6.30 -12.07 -8.52
C PHE A 126 -6.53 -12.07 -7.01
N PRO A 127 -6.19 -10.98 -6.30
CA PRO A 127 -6.57 -10.82 -4.90
C PRO A 127 -8.07 -11.01 -4.68
N PRO A 128 -8.48 -11.46 -3.48
CA PRO A 128 -9.89 -11.47 -3.13
C PRO A 128 -10.47 -10.06 -3.08
N GLY A 129 -11.79 -9.98 -3.21
CA GLY A 129 -12.59 -8.76 -3.04
C GLY A 129 -13.91 -9.08 -2.35
N SER A 130 -14.52 -8.08 -1.72
CA SER A 130 -15.89 -8.23 -1.19
C SER A 130 -16.87 -8.49 -2.34
N ASP A 131 -17.88 -9.32 -2.08
CA ASP A 131 -18.99 -9.51 -3.01
C ASP A 131 -19.87 -8.24 -3.01
N PRO A 132 -19.87 -7.45 -4.11
CA PRO A 132 -20.58 -6.17 -4.14
C PRO A 132 -22.10 -6.33 -4.09
N ASP A 133 -22.62 -7.52 -4.41
CA ASP A 133 -24.06 -7.81 -4.40
C ASP A 133 -24.55 -8.21 -2.99
N GLU A 134 -23.64 -8.49 -2.06
CA GLU A 134 -23.96 -8.95 -0.71
C GLU A 134 -23.21 -8.14 0.38
N PRO A 135 -23.50 -6.83 0.55
CA PRO A 135 -22.92 -6.03 1.62
C PRO A 135 -23.33 -6.55 3.00
N LEU A 136 -22.35 -6.69 3.90
CA LEU A 136 -22.54 -7.20 5.26
C LEU A 136 -23.46 -6.31 6.11
N ILE A 137 -23.33 -4.99 5.96
CA ILE A 137 -24.07 -4.01 6.76
C ILE A 137 -24.84 -2.99 5.93
N ASN A 138 -25.76 -2.31 6.60
CA ASN A 138 -26.54 -1.19 6.11
C ASN A 138 -26.90 -0.26 7.27
N SER A 139 -27.68 0.79 6.97
CA SER A 139 -28.13 1.81 7.93
C SER A 139 -28.80 1.26 9.20
N LYS A 140 -29.35 0.04 9.16
CA LYS A 140 -30.13 -0.54 10.26
C LYS A 140 -29.35 -1.50 11.14
N ASN A 141 -28.38 -2.23 10.59
CA ASN A 141 -27.73 -3.34 11.31
C ASN A 141 -26.27 -3.08 11.70
N TRP A 142 -25.65 -1.96 11.29
CA TRP A 142 -24.21 -1.78 11.48
C TRP A 142 -23.73 -1.84 12.94
N ARG A 143 -24.60 -1.50 13.90
CA ARG A 143 -24.31 -1.59 15.34
C ARG A 143 -24.13 -3.03 15.84
N ALA A 144 -24.53 -4.02 15.05
CA ALA A 144 -24.36 -5.43 15.37
C ALA A 144 -22.94 -5.93 15.09
N LEU A 145 -22.10 -5.15 14.40
CA LEU A 145 -20.69 -5.49 14.24
C LEU A 145 -19.99 -5.51 15.59
N THR A 146 -19.18 -6.52 15.80
CA THR A 146 -18.41 -6.73 17.02
C THR A 146 -16.97 -7.05 16.68
N THR A 147 -16.13 -7.11 17.70
CA THR A 147 -14.71 -7.45 17.57
C THR A 147 -14.53 -8.81 16.88
N PRO A 148 -13.64 -8.91 15.87
CA PRO A 148 -13.32 -10.18 15.21
C PRO A 148 -12.79 -11.23 16.20
N ASP A 149 -12.93 -12.52 15.86
CA ASP A 149 -12.19 -13.56 16.56
C ASP A 149 -10.71 -13.54 16.14
N PHE A 150 -9.84 -13.13 17.05
CA PHE A 150 -8.41 -13.02 16.76
C PHE A 150 -7.65 -14.36 16.74
N ASN A 151 -8.25 -15.43 17.26
CA ASN A 151 -7.60 -16.73 17.37
C ASN A 151 -7.89 -17.66 16.20
N SER A 152 -8.67 -17.21 15.21
CA SER A 152 -8.98 -17.98 14.01
C SER A 152 -9.10 -17.08 12.79
N GLY A 153 -9.39 -17.66 11.63
CA GLY A 153 -9.64 -16.92 10.38
C GLY A 153 -8.49 -15.98 9.98
N VAL A 154 -8.87 -14.84 9.39
CA VAL A 154 -7.94 -13.84 8.86
C VAL A 154 -7.00 -13.25 9.91
N PRO A 155 -7.44 -12.85 11.12
CA PRO A 155 -6.53 -12.35 12.14
C PRO A 155 -5.38 -13.32 12.47
N ARG A 156 -5.70 -14.61 12.64
CA ARG A 156 -4.68 -15.65 12.86
C ARG A 156 -3.75 -15.80 11.66
N ILE A 157 -4.29 -15.80 10.45
CA ILE A 157 -3.52 -15.89 9.21
C ILE A 157 -2.50 -14.74 9.09
N ILE A 158 -2.93 -13.49 9.37
CA ILE A 158 -2.05 -12.32 9.36
C ILE A 158 -0.96 -12.48 10.41
N ASN A 159 -1.28 -12.88 11.64
CA ASN A 159 -0.28 -13.10 12.69
C ASN A 159 0.74 -14.18 12.28
N ASP A 160 0.29 -15.26 11.65
CA ASP A 160 1.17 -16.33 11.16
C ASP A 160 2.11 -15.82 10.05
N PHE A 161 1.61 -15.02 9.10
CA PHE A 161 2.43 -14.38 8.06
C PHE A 161 3.46 -13.44 8.67
N THR A 162 3.03 -12.58 9.58
CA THR A 162 3.90 -11.60 10.21
C THR A 162 5.02 -12.26 11.01
N ARG A 163 4.74 -13.34 11.74
CA ARG A 163 5.76 -14.13 12.47
C ARG A 163 6.80 -14.72 11.53
N VAL A 164 6.38 -15.28 10.39
CA VAL A 164 7.31 -15.86 9.42
C VAL A 164 8.13 -14.77 8.73
N THR A 165 7.51 -13.65 8.35
CA THR A 165 8.21 -12.52 7.73
C THR A 165 9.25 -11.93 8.68
N GLU A 166 8.91 -11.71 9.97
CA GLU A 166 9.86 -11.27 10.99
C GLU A 166 11.02 -12.27 11.14
N HIS A 167 10.72 -13.57 11.16
CA HIS A 167 11.74 -14.61 11.23
C HIS A 167 12.70 -14.61 10.03
N LEU A 168 12.17 -14.46 8.81
CA LEU A 168 12.95 -14.52 7.58
C LEU A 168 13.77 -13.24 7.30
N THR A 169 13.30 -12.09 7.78
CA THR A 169 13.87 -10.79 7.40
C THR A 169 14.49 -10.01 8.55
N GLY A 170 14.09 -10.31 9.80
CA GLY A 170 14.39 -9.49 10.97
C GLY A 170 13.67 -8.13 10.97
N ALA A 171 12.81 -7.84 9.99
CA ALA A 171 12.04 -6.60 9.95
C ALA A 171 10.95 -6.59 11.04
N ALA A 172 10.67 -5.41 11.56
CA ALA A 172 9.63 -5.25 12.58
C ALA A 172 8.26 -5.72 12.04
N PRO A 173 7.45 -6.41 12.86
CA PRO A 173 6.08 -6.79 12.52
C PRO A 173 5.25 -5.58 12.05
N LEU A 174 4.49 -5.75 10.97
CA LEU A 174 3.54 -4.74 10.48
C LEU A 174 2.16 -5.36 10.36
N LEU A 175 1.16 -4.70 10.94
CA LEU A 175 -0.25 -4.99 10.70
C LEU A 175 -0.77 -4.03 9.63
N GLN A 176 -1.28 -4.58 8.52
CA GLN A 176 -1.98 -3.83 7.47
C GLN A 176 -3.46 -4.22 7.43
N ILE A 177 -4.33 -3.25 7.70
CA ILE A 177 -5.78 -3.41 7.64
C ILE A 177 -6.44 -2.13 7.09
N SER A 178 -7.71 -2.22 6.69
CA SER A 178 -8.46 -1.06 6.21
C SER A 178 -8.62 -0.01 7.30
N ALA A 179 -8.49 1.27 6.92
CA ALA A 179 -8.93 2.38 7.75
C ALA A 179 -10.48 2.43 7.86
N PRO A 180 -11.07 3.17 8.82
CA PRO A 180 -12.50 3.17 9.07
C PRO A 180 -13.37 3.44 7.84
N TYR A 181 -13.02 4.42 7.00
CA TYR A 181 -13.89 4.79 5.87
C TYR A 181 -13.84 3.75 4.76
N SER A 182 -12.65 3.30 4.36
CA SER A 182 -12.50 2.24 3.37
C SER A 182 -13.12 0.93 3.83
N LEU A 183 -12.98 0.58 5.12
CA LEU A 183 -13.67 -0.57 5.69
C LEU A 183 -15.18 -0.41 5.53
N ALA A 184 -15.75 0.74 5.93
CA ALA A 184 -17.17 1.02 5.77
C ALA A 184 -17.62 0.90 4.31
N ALA A 185 -16.86 1.46 3.37
CA ALA A 185 -17.16 1.39 1.94
C ALA A 185 -17.28 -0.05 1.44
N ASP A 186 -16.37 -0.93 1.86
CA ASP A 186 -16.32 -2.31 1.37
C ASP A 186 -17.43 -3.19 1.95
N ILE A 187 -17.89 -2.93 3.19
CA ILE A 187 -18.91 -3.75 3.88
C ILE A 187 -20.33 -3.16 3.87
N TYR A 188 -20.45 -1.86 3.59
CA TYR A 188 -21.72 -1.13 3.44
C TYR A 188 -22.11 -0.96 1.96
N GLY A 189 -21.12 -0.99 1.07
CA GLY A 189 -21.22 -0.61 -0.33
C GLY A 189 -20.89 0.88 -0.55
N GLN A 190 -20.04 1.16 -1.54
CA GLN A 190 -19.57 2.51 -1.85
C GLN A 190 -20.71 3.48 -2.21
N GLU A 191 -21.60 3.12 -3.14
CA GLU A 191 -22.66 4.02 -3.60
C GLU A 191 -23.69 4.34 -2.49
N PRO A 192 -24.20 3.34 -1.73
CA PRO A 192 -25.07 3.62 -0.59
C PRO A 192 -24.38 4.46 0.50
N LEU A 193 -23.11 4.19 0.80
CA LEU A 193 -22.36 4.97 1.79
C LEU A 193 -22.21 6.43 1.35
N LEU A 194 -21.86 6.67 0.08
CA LEU A 194 -21.77 8.03 -0.47
C LEU A 194 -23.11 8.78 -0.42
N ALA A 195 -24.22 8.08 -0.65
CA ALA A 195 -25.55 8.69 -0.50
C ALA A 195 -25.80 9.11 0.96
N ASP A 196 -25.42 8.28 1.93
CA ASP A 196 -25.55 8.60 3.34
C ASP A 196 -24.55 9.66 3.84
N VAL A 197 -23.38 9.78 3.22
CA VAL A 197 -22.46 10.92 3.47
C VAL A 197 -23.16 12.25 3.17
N VAL A 198 -23.97 12.30 2.12
CA VAL A 198 -24.70 13.51 1.71
C VAL A 198 -25.95 13.73 2.55
N HIS A 199 -26.70 12.66 2.83
CA HIS A 199 -28.04 12.78 3.42
C HIS A 199 -28.08 12.56 4.93
N ASN A 200 -27.17 11.78 5.48
CA ASN A 200 -27.13 11.34 6.88
C ASN A 200 -25.69 11.34 7.46
N PRO A 201 -24.92 12.44 7.35
CA PRO A 201 -23.49 12.46 7.72
C PRO A 201 -23.21 12.09 9.18
N ASP A 202 -24.10 12.44 10.11
CA ASP A 202 -23.95 12.08 11.53
C ASP A 202 -24.05 10.57 11.75
N GLN A 203 -24.90 9.90 10.97
CA GLN A 203 -25.03 8.45 11.02
C GLN A 203 -23.79 7.77 10.47
N VAL A 204 -23.20 8.30 9.40
CA VAL A 204 -21.92 7.79 8.86
C VAL A 204 -20.82 7.99 9.89
N ASN A 205 -20.71 9.15 10.53
CA ASN A 205 -19.72 9.38 11.59
C ASN A 205 -19.91 8.40 12.77
N ALA A 206 -21.15 8.09 13.15
CA ALA A 206 -21.43 7.10 14.18
C ALA A 206 -21.03 5.67 13.75
N LEU A 207 -21.21 5.32 12.47
CA LEU A 207 -20.70 4.06 11.90
C LEU A 207 -19.17 4.00 11.96
N LEU A 208 -18.48 5.06 11.51
CA LEU A 208 -17.02 5.11 11.52
C LEU A 208 -16.45 5.04 12.95
N ASP A 209 -17.10 5.69 13.91
CA ASP A 209 -16.76 5.59 15.34
C ASP A 209 -16.89 4.16 15.85
N HIS A 210 -17.94 3.46 15.45
CA HIS A 210 -18.16 2.07 15.86
C HIS A 210 -17.13 1.14 15.25
N LEU A 211 -16.77 1.31 13.96
CA LEU A 211 -15.70 0.54 13.34
C LEU A 211 -14.35 0.81 14.03
N ALA A 212 -14.05 2.06 14.35
CA ALA A 212 -12.84 2.41 15.11
C ALA A 212 -12.83 1.73 16.50
N ASP A 213 -13.89 1.92 17.29
CA ASP A 213 -13.92 1.55 18.71
C ASP A 213 -14.16 0.05 18.94
N GLN A 214 -14.98 -0.61 18.12
CA GLN A 214 -15.39 -2.01 18.33
C GLN A 214 -14.63 -3.03 17.47
N VAL A 215 -14.01 -2.58 16.37
CA VAL A 215 -13.31 -3.48 15.43
C VAL A 215 -11.81 -3.19 15.40
N LEU A 216 -11.42 -2.00 14.98
CA LEU A 216 -10.02 -1.70 14.63
C LEU A 216 -9.14 -1.54 15.87
N VAL A 217 -9.58 -0.78 16.88
CA VAL A 217 -8.81 -0.61 18.13
C VAL A 217 -8.55 -1.95 18.83
N PRO A 218 -9.55 -2.82 19.06
CA PRO A 218 -9.30 -4.14 19.64
C PRO A 218 -8.34 -5.00 18.82
N TRP A 219 -8.40 -4.93 17.48
CA TRP A 219 -7.49 -5.69 16.61
C TRP A 219 -6.05 -5.17 16.73
N ILE A 220 -5.86 -3.85 16.71
CA ILE A 220 -4.56 -3.23 16.92
C ILE A 220 -3.99 -3.60 18.30
N GLU A 221 -4.80 -3.53 19.35
CA GLU A 221 -4.38 -3.87 20.72
C GLU A 221 -4.02 -5.35 20.85
N HIS A 222 -4.77 -6.25 20.21
CA HIS A 222 -4.42 -7.67 20.15
C HIS A 222 -3.11 -7.90 19.39
N PHE A 223 -2.94 -7.30 18.21
CA PHE A 223 -1.71 -7.42 17.41
C PHE A 223 -0.49 -6.93 18.19
N LEU A 224 -0.60 -5.81 18.89
CA LEU A 224 0.50 -5.26 19.70
C LEU A 224 0.80 -6.07 20.95
N ALA A 225 -0.17 -6.85 21.46
CA ALA A 225 0.09 -7.81 22.53
C ALA A 225 0.90 -9.01 22.02
N GLU A 226 0.63 -9.46 20.79
CA GLU A 226 1.37 -10.54 20.11
C GLU A 226 2.74 -10.08 19.60
N PHE A 227 2.85 -8.82 19.18
CA PHE A 227 4.03 -8.20 18.59
C PHE A 227 4.33 -6.86 19.29
N PRO A 228 5.00 -6.87 20.46
CA PRO A 228 5.24 -5.66 21.26
C PRO A 228 6.04 -4.57 20.53
N ASN A 229 6.88 -4.94 19.56
CA ASN A 229 7.66 -4.04 18.67
C ASN A 229 6.94 -3.71 17.34
N GLY A 230 5.71 -4.17 17.15
CA GLY A 230 4.99 -4.05 15.88
C GLY A 230 4.53 -2.64 15.53
N TRP A 231 4.26 -2.45 14.24
CA TRP A 231 3.74 -1.23 13.63
C TRP A 231 2.35 -1.48 13.03
N ILE A 232 1.60 -0.40 12.82
CA ILE A 232 0.27 -0.44 12.24
C ILE A 232 0.22 0.49 11.04
N GLU A 233 -0.22 -0.07 9.92
CA GLU A 233 -0.63 0.66 8.74
C GLU A 233 -2.13 0.50 8.55
N LEU A 234 -2.80 1.64 8.45
CA LEU A 234 -4.14 1.71 7.92
C LEU A 234 -4.11 2.27 6.50
N SER A 235 -5.04 1.83 5.68
CA SER A 235 -5.15 2.32 4.31
C SER A 235 -6.57 2.83 4.02
N ASP A 236 -6.71 4.14 3.78
CA ASP A 236 -8.00 4.77 3.51
C ASP A 236 -8.22 5.26 2.05
N ALA A 237 -8.04 4.37 1.07
CA ALA A 237 -8.21 4.70 -0.34
C ALA A 237 -9.59 5.30 -0.65
N SER A 238 -10.69 4.69 -0.19
CA SER A 238 -12.05 5.19 -0.45
C SER A 238 -12.38 6.46 0.33
N GLY A 239 -11.68 6.72 1.44
CA GLY A 239 -11.76 7.97 2.22
C GLY A 239 -11.00 9.15 1.59
N SER A 240 -10.34 8.92 0.45
CA SER A 240 -9.50 9.91 -0.21
C SER A 240 -10.26 11.15 -0.72
N PRO A 241 -9.60 12.32 -0.76
CA PRO A 241 -10.19 13.54 -1.31
C PRO A 241 -10.60 13.37 -2.79
N PHE A 242 -9.95 12.48 -3.54
CA PHE A 242 -10.38 12.09 -4.88
C PHE A 242 -11.81 11.56 -4.95
N PHE A 243 -12.22 10.71 -4.00
CA PHE A 243 -13.51 10.03 -4.02
C PHE A 243 -14.61 10.82 -3.29
N ILE A 244 -14.29 11.39 -2.13
CA ILE A 244 -15.30 12.00 -1.25
C ILE A 244 -15.16 13.52 -1.13
N GLY A 245 -14.16 14.11 -1.78
CA GLY A 245 -13.83 15.52 -1.69
C GLY A 245 -13.03 15.86 -0.42
N PRO A 246 -12.20 16.93 -0.45
CA PRO A 246 -11.36 17.31 0.70
C PRO A 246 -12.14 17.49 2.00
N GLN A 247 -13.32 18.12 1.93
CA GLN A 247 -14.12 18.41 3.12
C GLN A 247 -14.59 17.14 3.82
N ASN A 248 -15.08 16.13 3.09
CA ASN A 248 -15.50 14.87 3.71
C ASN A 248 -14.30 14.01 4.12
N CYS A 249 -13.17 14.08 3.38
CA CYS A 249 -11.92 13.47 3.82
C CYS A 249 -11.52 13.97 5.22
N LYS A 250 -11.58 15.29 5.45
CA LYS A 250 -11.36 15.89 6.78
C LYS A 250 -12.39 15.43 7.81
N THR A 251 -13.68 15.61 7.53
CA THR A 251 -14.73 15.49 8.56
C THR A 251 -15.16 14.06 8.84
N MET A 252 -14.81 13.11 7.97
CA MET A 252 -15.19 11.70 8.10
C MET A 252 -13.96 10.80 8.27
N ALA A 253 -13.15 10.64 7.22
CA ALA A 253 -12.03 9.68 7.21
C ALA A 253 -10.94 10.05 8.23
N ILE A 254 -10.32 11.23 8.07
CA ILE A 254 -9.25 11.70 8.96
C ILE A 254 -9.76 11.89 10.39
N ARG A 255 -10.99 12.39 10.56
CA ARG A 255 -11.61 12.56 11.88
C ARG A 255 -11.78 11.21 12.61
N ALA A 256 -12.18 10.15 11.92
CA ALA A 256 -12.28 8.81 12.51
C ALA A 256 -10.91 8.28 12.95
N MET A 257 -9.88 8.51 12.13
CA MET A 257 -8.49 8.17 12.45
C MET A 257 -7.93 8.92 13.67
N GLN A 258 -8.18 10.23 13.75
CA GLN A 258 -7.79 11.05 14.90
C GLN A 258 -8.50 10.61 16.18
N ARG A 259 -9.79 10.24 16.09
CA ARG A 259 -10.50 9.65 17.23
C ARG A 259 -9.85 8.36 17.69
N MET A 260 -9.57 7.46 16.75
CA MET A 260 -9.05 6.12 17.03
C MET A 260 -7.70 6.18 17.76
N THR A 261 -6.87 7.16 17.43
CA THR A 261 -5.51 7.35 18.00
C THR A 261 -5.48 8.23 19.25
N ALA A 262 -6.53 9.00 19.53
CA ALA A 262 -6.55 9.95 20.64
C ALA A 262 -6.27 9.29 22.00
N GLY A 263 -5.18 9.70 22.64
CA GLY A 263 -4.78 9.20 23.97
C GLY A 263 -4.28 7.76 23.99
N LYS A 264 -4.06 7.12 22.83
CA LYS A 264 -3.56 5.75 22.76
C LYS A 264 -2.04 5.71 22.83
N PRO A 265 -1.44 4.85 23.68
CA PRO A 265 0.02 4.78 23.85
C PRO A 265 0.74 4.28 22.58
N TRP A 266 0.03 3.57 21.71
CA TRP A 266 0.57 3.05 20.45
C TRP A 266 0.36 3.99 19.25
N ALA A 267 -0.25 5.16 19.44
CA ALA A 267 -0.57 6.08 18.34
C ALA A 267 0.65 6.48 17.50
N GLU A 268 1.84 6.56 18.11
CA GLU A 268 3.09 6.89 17.41
C GLU A 268 3.60 5.77 16.49
N ARG A 269 3.05 4.56 16.58
CA ARG A 269 3.37 3.40 15.75
C ARG A 269 2.32 3.13 14.67
N LEU A 270 1.34 4.03 14.54
CA LEU A 270 0.31 3.97 13.54
C LEU A 270 0.54 5.03 12.47
N PHE A 271 0.29 4.65 11.22
CA PHE A 271 0.19 5.59 10.10
C PHE A 271 -0.95 5.21 9.16
N ASP A 272 -1.59 6.22 8.58
CA ASP A 272 -2.52 6.09 7.46
C ASP A 272 -2.11 7.01 6.33
N CYS A 273 -1.55 6.43 5.28
CA CYS A 273 -0.88 7.15 4.21
C CYS A 273 -1.50 6.94 2.83
N ASN A 274 -2.55 6.11 2.69
CA ASN A 274 -3.14 5.78 1.38
C ASN A 274 -4.26 6.75 0.96
N TYR A 275 -4.05 8.06 1.14
CA TYR A 275 -4.98 9.11 0.69
C TYR A 275 -4.53 9.67 -0.67
N ARG A 276 -5.42 9.64 -1.66
CA ARG A 276 -5.14 10.00 -3.07
C ARG A 276 -5.87 11.25 -3.54
N GLY A 277 -5.29 11.98 -4.48
CA GLY A 277 -5.97 13.02 -5.25
C GLY A 277 -5.88 14.42 -4.66
N ASP A 278 -4.69 14.80 -4.20
CA ASP A 278 -4.45 16.13 -3.64
C ASP A 278 -4.73 17.27 -4.62
N PHE A 279 -4.62 17.03 -5.93
CA PHE A 279 -5.00 18.00 -6.98
C PHE A 279 -6.46 18.49 -6.86
N VAL A 280 -7.35 17.73 -6.21
CA VAL A 280 -8.75 18.15 -6.02
C VAL A 280 -8.85 19.42 -5.17
N THR A 281 -7.88 19.69 -4.29
CA THR A 281 -7.80 20.96 -3.54
C THR A 281 -7.52 22.16 -4.45
N GLN A 282 -6.95 21.94 -5.64
CA GLN A 282 -6.63 22.97 -6.63
C GLN A 282 -7.70 23.08 -7.73
N ALA A 283 -8.66 22.15 -7.78
CA ALA A 283 -9.70 22.13 -8.79
C ALA A 283 -10.71 23.27 -8.56
N LYS A 284 -10.95 24.08 -9.60
CA LYS A 284 -12.00 25.10 -9.57
C LYS A 284 -13.37 24.44 -9.50
N LYS A 285 -14.16 24.68 -8.44
CA LYS A 285 -15.56 24.21 -8.35
C LYS A 285 -16.36 24.75 -9.53
N LYS A 286 -16.81 23.89 -10.45
CA LYS A 286 -17.76 24.27 -11.51
C LYS A 286 -19.14 24.49 -10.88
N ASN A 287 -19.48 25.75 -10.62
CA ASN A 287 -20.82 26.14 -10.18
C ASN A 287 -21.86 25.84 -11.27
N ARG A 288 -22.58 24.71 -11.16
CA ARG A 288 -23.74 24.38 -12.02
C ARG A 288 -24.93 25.35 -11.87
N ARG A 289 -24.84 26.36 -10.98
CA ARG A 289 -25.87 27.41 -10.77
C ARG A 289 -25.45 28.83 -11.21
N ALA A 290 -24.25 29.03 -11.76
CA ALA A 290 -23.78 30.37 -12.13
C ALA A 290 -24.35 30.84 -13.48
N ARG A 291 -25.62 31.26 -13.50
CA ARG A 291 -26.15 32.18 -14.53
C ARG A 291 -26.37 33.61 -14.01
N ARG A 292 -25.99 33.92 -12.76
CA ARG A 292 -25.93 35.28 -12.21
C ARG A 292 -24.79 35.41 -11.19
N GLY A 293 -23.88 36.34 -11.43
CA GLY A 293 -22.90 36.86 -10.46
C GLY A 293 -21.67 35.99 -10.24
N THR A 294 -20.52 36.48 -10.70
CA THR A 294 -19.18 35.93 -10.45
C THR A 294 -18.76 36.14 -9.00
N VAL A 295 -18.76 35.07 -8.23
CA VAL A 295 -17.90 34.92 -7.04
C VAL A 295 -17.13 33.62 -7.27
N GLU A 296 -15.80 33.72 -7.38
CA GLU A 296 -14.93 32.54 -7.45
C GLU A 296 -15.09 31.74 -6.15
N ALA A 297 -15.54 30.50 -6.26
CA ALA A 297 -15.66 29.62 -5.11
C ALA A 297 -14.25 29.11 -4.74
N VAL A 298 -13.71 29.63 -3.64
CA VAL A 298 -12.47 29.14 -3.02
C VAL A 298 -12.70 27.70 -2.54
N PRO A 299 -11.74 26.76 -2.73
CA PRO A 299 -11.78 25.46 -2.08
C PRO A 299 -11.97 25.63 -0.57
N GLU A 300 -12.82 24.80 0.04
CA GLU A 300 -13.09 24.89 1.48
C GLU A 300 -11.90 24.41 2.32
N ILE A 301 -11.05 23.58 1.72
CA ILE A 301 -9.76 23.10 2.25
C ILE A 301 -8.74 23.26 1.13
N ASP A 302 -7.65 23.96 1.41
CA ASP A 302 -6.52 24.10 0.48
C ASP A 302 -5.50 22.96 0.62
N LEU A 303 -4.51 22.94 -0.28
CA LEU A 303 -3.49 21.89 -0.32
C LEU A 303 -2.65 21.82 0.96
N HIS A 304 -2.32 22.97 1.56
CA HIS A 304 -1.52 22.99 2.79
C HIS A 304 -2.33 22.47 3.97
N GLU A 305 -3.59 22.91 4.10
CA GLU A 305 -4.49 22.40 5.14
C GLU A 305 -4.71 20.88 5.00
N LEU A 306 -4.95 20.38 3.78
CA LEU A 306 -5.08 18.94 3.55
C LEU A 306 -3.79 18.19 3.91
N THR A 307 -2.62 18.77 3.61
CA THR A 307 -1.33 18.19 3.97
C THR A 307 -1.15 18.10 5.49
N GLU A 308 -1.52 19.13 6.24
CA GLU A 308 -1.48 19.08 7.72
C GLU A 308 -2.43 18.00 8.26
N LEU A 309 -3.62 17.89 7.69
CA LEU A 309 -4.61 16.89 8.08
C LEU A 309 -4.10 15.46 7.84
N LYS A 310 -3.57 15.17 6.64
CA LYS A 310 -2.96 13.86 6.34
C LYS A 310 -1.76 13.58 7.24
N HIS A 311 -0.90 14.57 7.47
CA HIS A 311 0.27 14.39 8.34
C HIS A 311 -0.12 14.14 9.80
N SER A 312 -1.26 14.65 10.26
CA SER A 312 -1.78 14.38 11.62
C SER A 312 -2.11 12.90 11.86
N VAL A 313 -2.36 12.12 10.80
CA VAL A 313 -2.63 10.67 10.86
C VAL A 313 -1.49 9.82 10.25
N CYS A 314 -0.46 10.47 9.72
CA CYS A 314 0.79 9.86 9.24
C CYS A 314 1.99 10.74 9.61
N PRO A 315 2.38 10.78 10.89
CA PRO A 315 3.40 11.71 11.38
C PRO A 315 4.83 11.30 11.03
N LYS A 316 5.07 10.06 10.59
CA LYS A 316 6.43 9.50 10.45
C LYS A 316 7.10 9.79 9.12
N PHE A 317 6.34 10.10 8.07
CA PHE A 317 6.85 10.40 6.73
C PHE A 317 5.83 11.19 5.93
N ILE A 318 6.28 11.78 4.83
CA ILE A 318 5.41 12.34 3.80
C ILE A 318 5.37 11.38 2.62
N MET A 319 4.18 11.13 2.10
CA MET A 319 3.95 10.30 0.92
C MET A 319 3.25 11.11 -0.16
N ARG A 320 3.71 10.91 -1.40
CA ARG A 320 2.99 11.30 -2.62
C ARG A 320 2.61 10.02 -3.35
N LEU A 321 1.34 9.84 -3.68
CA LEU A 321 0.87 8.78 -4.58
C LEU A 321 0.77 9.31 -6.02
N GLU A 322 0.72 8.42 -7.01
CA GLU A 322 0.62 8.83 -8.42
C GLU A 322 -0.62 9.71 -8.65
N ALA A 323 -1.75 9.27 -8.09
CA ALA A 323 -3.05 9.92 -8.23
C ALA A 323 -3.13 11.31 -7.60
N ASP A 324 -2.15 11.73 -6.80
CA ASP A 324 -2.14 13.06 -6.18
C ASP A 324 -1.98 14.18 -7.20
N GLN A 325 -1.26 13.94 -8.31
CA GLN A 325 -1.09 14.88 -9.43
C GLN A 325 -0.61 16.29 -9.01
N VAL A 326 0.03 16.40 -7.84
CA VAL A 326 0.70 17.60 -7.33
C VAL A 326 2.22 17.46 -7.56
N PRO A 327 2.97 18.55 -7.85
CA PRO A 327 4.41 18.50 -8.10
C PRO A 327 5.22 17.88 -6.95
N VAL A 328 6.27 17.13 -7.29
CA VAL A 328 7.13 16.42 -6.32
C VAL A 328 7.81 17.40 -5.36
N GLU A 329 8.16 18.60 -5.84
CA GLU A 329 8.82 19.65 -5.06
C GLU A 329 8.00 20.06 -3.85
N PHE A 330 6.67 20.07 -3.97
CA PHE A 330 5.79 20.36 -2.85
C PHE A 330 6.02 19.36 -1.71
N TYR A 331 5.93 18.06 -1.99
CA TYR A 331 6.09 17.00 -0.98
C TYR A 331 7.52 16.96 -0.41
N ARG A 332 8.54 17.18 -1.26
CA ARG A 332 9.93 17.33 -0.82
C ARG A 332 10.06 18.45 0.21
N ASP A 333 9.53 19.63 -0.10
CA ASP A 333 9.65 20.79 0.77
C ASP A 333 8.85 20.60 2.06
N GLN A 334 7.67 19.96 2.00
CA GLN A 334 6.90 19.59 3.18
C GLN A 334 7.63 18.57 4.07
N ALA A 335 8.32 17.59 3.48
CA ALA A 335 9.12 16.59 4.20
C ALA A 335 10.33 17.24 4.91
N ILE A 336 11.06 18.11 4.20
CA ILE A 336 12.19 18.88 4.78
C ILE A 336 11.71 19.76 5.92
N ALA A 337 10.63 20.52 5.72
CA ALA A 337 10.09 21.43 6.73
C ALA A 337 9.67 20.71 8.04
N ARG A 338 9.26 19.44 7.93
CA ARG A 338 8.85 18.59 9.06
C ARG A 338 9.96 17.73 9.62
N GLY A 339 11.11 17.65 8.95
CA GLY A 339 12.20 16.77 9.37
C GLY A 339 11.83 15.29 9.29
N VAL A 340 11.08 14.87 8.28
CA VAL A 340 10.65 13.47 8.09
C VAL A 340 11.05 12.93 6.71
N PRO A 341 11.17 11.60 6.53
CA PRO A 341 11.42 10.97 5.23
C PRO A 341 10.33 11.27 4.19
N LEU A 342 10.70 11.09 2.92
CA LEU A 342 9.81 11.21 1.77
C LEU A 342 9.67 9.87 1.04
N THR A 343 8.43 9.55 0.70
CA THR A 343 8.06 8.40 -0.13
C THR A 343 7.31 8.87 -1.37
N LEU A 344 7.70 8.36 -2.54
CA LEU A 344 7.14 8.74 -3.83
C LEU A 344 6.62 7.51 -4.58
N GLY A 345 5.31 7.52 -4.83
CA GLY A 345 4.55 6.45 -5.47
C GLY A 345 4.71 6.43 -6.99
N ILE A 346 4.87 5.22 -7.53
CA ILE A 346 4.68 4.87 -8.93
C ILE A 346 3.37 4.08 -9.01
N GLY A 347 2.40 4.62 -9.74
CA GLY A 347 1.08 4.01 -9.86
C GLY A 347 1.12 2.74 -10.70
N SER A 348 0.22 1.80 -10.42
CA SER A 348 0.12 0.57 -11.23
C SER A 348 -0.12 0.84 -12.71
N GLY A 349 -0.91 1.88 -13.03
CA GLY A 349 -1.16 2.31 -14.41
C GLY A 349 0.10 2.79 -15.16
N GLU A 350 1.13 3.30 -14.46
CA GLU A 350 2.38 3.75 -15.09
C GLU A 350 3.25 2.58 -15.55
N VAL A 351 3.02 1.39 -14.99
CA VAL A 351 3.74 0.16 -15.31
C VAL A 351 2.84 -0.94 -15.86
N ASP A 352 1.53 -0.74 -16.01
CA ASP A 352 0.61 -1.75 -16.53
C ASP A 352 0.74 -1.89 -18.05
N GLY A 353 0.90 -3.14 -18.51
CA GLY A 353 1.07 -3.46 -19.91
C GLY A 353 -0.11 -3.11 -20.80
N ASN A 354 -1.31 -3.01 -20.24
CA ASN A 354 -2.49 -2.60 -21.01
C ASN A 354 -2.64 -1.08 -21.10
N SER A 355 -1.95 -0.34 -20.22
CA SER A 355 -2.01 1.12 -20.13
C SER A 355 -0.88 1.81 -20.91
N VAL A 356 0.20 1.08 -21.24
CA VAL A 356 1.35 1.59 -21.99
C VAL A 356 1.17 1.41 -23.50
N GLY A 357 0.91 2.51 -24.22
CA GLY A 357 0.77 2.51 -25.68
C GLY A 357 2.10 2.34 -26.43
N ASP A 358 3.01 3.32 -26.27
CA ASP A 358 4.36 3.29 -26.87
C ASP A 358 5.40 3.01 -25.79
N ILE A 359 5.91 1.78 -25.77
CA ILE A 359 6.90 1.32 -24.78
C ILE A 359 8.20 2.14 -24.83
N ALA A 360 8.64 2.56 -26.02
CA ALA A 360 9.89 3.32 -26.15
C ALA A 360 9.76 4.71 -25.55
N LEU A 361 8.65 5.41 -25.84
CA LEU A 361 8.36 6.71 -25.24
C LEU A 361 8.08 6.60 -23.74
N ALA A 362 7.33 5.58 -23.32
CA ALA A 362 7.04 5.35 -21.91
C ALA A 362 8.33 5.12 -21.10
N LYS A 363 9.29 4.34 -21.61
CA LYS A 363 10.60 4.14 -20.97
C LYS A 363 11.38 5.44 -20.77
N ILE A 364 11.27 6.39 -21.71
CA ILE A 364 11.92 7.70 -21.60
C ILE A 364 11.22 8.52 -20.50
N ALA A 365 9.89 8.58 -20.53
CA ALA A 365 9.10 9.33 -19.56
C ALA A 365 9.32 8.81 -18.14
N ILE A 366 9.21 7.49 -17.92
CA ILE A 366 9.36 6.89 -16.59
C ILE A 366 10.78 7.02 -16.03
N ARG A 367 11.80 7.05 -16.90
CA ARG A 367 13.18 7.35 -16.49
C ARG A 367 13.29 8.76 -15.93
N GLY A 368 12.68 9.73 -16.62
CA GLY A 368 12.62 11.11 -16.15
C GLY A 368 11.93 11.21 -14.78
N THR A 369 10.76 10.58 -14.64
CA THR A 369 10.03 10.49 -13.36
C THR A 369 10.90 9.89 -12.25
N ALA A 370 11.53 8.74 -12.51
CA ALA A 370 12.39 8.07 -11.54
C ALA A 370 13.60 8.92 -11.15
N GLN A 371 14.22 9.66 -12.08
CA GLN A 371 15.31 10.59 -11.79
C GLN A 371 14.85 11.71 -10.86
N THR A 372 13.72 12.36 -11.17
CA THR A 372 13.13 13.38 -10.30
C THR A 372 12.85 12.86 -8.90
N TYR A 373 12.33 11.63 -8.79
CA TYR A 373 12.05 11.01 -7.49
C TYR A 373 13.33 10.76 -6.69
N VAL A 374 14.35 10.17 -7.31
CA VAL A 374 15.65 9.93 -6.68
C VAL A 374 16.26 11.25 -6.18
N GLU A 375 16.24 12.31 -7.00
CA GLU A 375 16.77 13.62 -6.62
C GLU A 375 16.03 14.23 -5.44
N ALA A 376 14.69 14.18 -5.44
CA ALA A 376 13.87 14.70 -4.35
C ALA A 376 14.12 13.96 -3.04
N ILE A 377 14.19 12.63 -3.07
CA ILE A 377 14.48 11.80 -1.89
C ILE A 377 15.88 12.10 -1.36
N LYS A 378 16.89 12.18 -2.24
CA LYS A 378 18.26 12.55 -1.83
C LYS A 378 18.34 13.91 -1.18
N ALA A 379 17.59 14.90 -1.68
CA ALA A 379 17.52 16.21 -1.06
C ALA A 379 16.99 16.12 0.38
N VAL A 380 15.92 15.35 0.61
CA VAL A 380 15.38 15.10 1.95
C VAL A 380 16.41 14.40 2.84
N CYS A 381 17.04 13.31 2.38
CA CYS A 381 18.04 12.58 3.15
C CYS A 381 19.26 13.43 3.55
N LYS A 382 19.62 14.43 2.76
CA LYS A 382 20.71 15.37 3.06
C LYS A 382 20.32 16.50 4.02
N SER A 383 19.02 16.83 4.07
CA SER A 383 18.50 17.95 4.86
C SER A 383 17.89 17.52 6.19
N VAL A 384 17.50 16.26 6.33
CA VAL A 384 16.82 15.71 7.51
C VAL A 384 17.77 14.83 8.32
N PRO A 385 17.80 14.94 9.66
CA PRO A 385 18.56 14.01 10.50
C PRO A 385 17.91 12.63 10.50
N LEU A 386 18.33 11.76 9.59
CA LEU A 386 17.86 10.38 9.49
C LEU A 386 18.70 9.44 10.39
N PRO A 387 18.12 8.33 10.88
CA PRO A 387 18.89 7.32 11.59
C PRO A 387 19.98 6.71 10.70
N ALA A 388 20.99 6.10 11.31
CA ALA A 388 22.15 5.55 10.59
C ALA A 388 21.79 4.47 9.56
N ASP A 389 20.67 3.77 9.75
CA ASP A 389 20.14 2.78 8.82
C ASP A 389 19.25 3.39 7.72
N ASN A 390 19.07 4.72 7.70
CA ASN A 390 18.20 5.43 6.77
C ASN A 390 16.77 4.83 6.69
N ASN A 391 16.26 4.30 7.81
CA ASN A 391 14.95 3.65 7.90
C ASN A 391 14.76 2.44 6.97
N VAL A 392 15.83 1.79 6.50
CA VAL A 392 15.72 0.61 5.61
C VAL A 392 15.04 -0.58 6.28
N MET A 393 15.11 -0.66 7.62
CA MET A 393 14.43 -1.70 8.40
C MET A 393 13.04 -1.29 8.90
N GLN A 394 12.62 -0.04 8.64
CA GLN A 394 11.30 0.42 9.04
C GLN A 394 10.23 -0.11 8.09
N PRO A 395 9.05 -0.48 8.61
CA PRO A 395 8.06 -1.24 7.86
C PRO A 395 7.22 -0.41 6.88
N TRP A 396 7.28 0.93 6.93
CA TRP A 396 6.58 1.76 5.95
C TRP A 396 7.26 1.72 4.56
N PRO A 397 6.51 2.00 3.48
CA PRO A 397 7.12 2.22 2.18
C PRO A 397 8.09 3.38 2.29
N SER A 398 9.37 3.18 1.95
CA SER A 398 10.37 4.25 1.96
C SER A 398 10.90 4.46 0.56
N HIS A 399 11.30 5.70 0.27
CA HIS A 399 11.92 6.08 -0.99
C HIS A 399 10.93 5.94 -2.17
N ILE A 400 11.26 5.14 -3.19
CA ILE A 400 10.37 4.93 -4.33
C ILE A 400 9.47 3.73 -4.03
N TYR A 401 8.16 3.92 -4.15
CA TYR A 401 7.16 2.91 -3.81
C TYR A 401 6.35 2.54 -5.06
N PHE A 402 6.41 1.29 -5.50
CA PHE A 402 5.42 0.76 -6.44
C PHE A 402 4.14 0.44 -5.68
N GLU A 403 3.08 1.15 -6.01
CA GLU A 403 1.77 0.97 -5.36
C GLU A 403 1.32 -0.48 -5.46
N ASP A 404 1.37 -1.04 -6.67
CA ASP A 404 0.89 -2.37 -7.00
C ASP A 404 1.67 -2.99 -8.18
N ILE A 405 2.28 -4.17 -7.97
CA ILE A 405 2.96 -4.95 -9.02
C ILE A 405 2.23 -6.27 -9.23
N SER A 406 1.84 -6.55 -10.47
CA SER A 406 1.10 -7.76 -10.86
C SER A 406 1.76 -8.48 -12.04
N ALA A 407 1.18 -9.62 -12.44
CA ALA A 407 1.61 -10.34 -13.64
C ALA A 407 1.39 -9.54 -14.94
N GLN A 408 0.58 -8.47 -14.89
CA GLN A 408 0.31 -7.57 -16.01
C GLN A 408 1.28 -6.37 -16.06
N SER A 409 2.12 -6.18 -15.03
CA SER A 409 3.13 -5.13 -15.05
C SER A 409 4.19 -5.37 -16.13
N GLN A 410 4.65 -4.31 -16.77
CA GLN A 410 5.73 -4.29 -17.75
C GLN A 410 7.07 -4.29 -17.03
N PHE A 411 7.71 -5.46 -16.94
CA PHE A 411 8.99 -5.61 -16.23
C PHE A 411 10.11 -4.75 -16.82
N GLU A 412 10.05 -4.40 -18.11
CA GLU A 412 11.01 -3.48 -18.72
C GLU A 412 10.89 -2.04 -18.19
N MET A 413 9.70 -1.62 -17.73
CA MET A 413 9.47 -0.32 -17.09
C MET A 413 9.99 -0.34 -15.66
N ILE A 414 9.71 -1.42 -14.92
CA ILE A 414 10.25 -1.64 -13.57
C ILE A 414 11.78 -1.65 -13.60
N GLU A 415 12.39 -2.30 -14.60
CA GLU A 415 13.85 -2.31 -14.78
C GLU A 415 14.42 -0.90 -14.92
N VAL A 416 13.77 -0.01 -15.67
CA VAL A 416 14.23 1.38 -15.82
C VAL A 416 14.22 2.12 -14.48
N ILE A 417 13.17 1.95 -13.67
CA ILE A 417 13.03 2.62 -12.37
C ILE A 417 14.08 2.09 -11.39
N VAL A 418 14.18 0.77 -11.24
CA VAL A 418 15.15 0.12 -10.33
C VAL A 418 16.58 0.46 -10.73
N ARG A 419 16.90 0.43 -12.04
CA ARG A 419 18.20 0.88 -12.56
C ARG A 419 18.52 2.32 -12.15
N THR A 420 17.54 3.22 -12.34
CA THR A 420 17.72 4.65 -12.05
C THR A 420 18.00 4.87 -10.56
N ALA A 421 17.29 4.17 -9.67
CA ALA A 421 17.54 4.22 -8.23
C ALA A 421 18.95 3.68 -7.88
N LEU A 422 19.37 2.56 -8.47
CA LEU A 422 20.69 1.98 -8.20
C LEU A 422 21.85 2.84 -8.72
N GLU A 423 21.72 3.42 -9.92
CA GLU A 423 22.79 4.20 -10.56
C GLU A 423 22.92 5.62 -9.97
N ASN A 424 21.81 6.23 -9.54
CA ASN A 424 21.79 7.64 -9.13
C ASN A 424 21.48 7.84 -7.63
N GLY A 425 21.17 6.76 -6.91
CA GLY A 425 20.60 6.80 -5.56
C GLY A 425 21.58 6.94 -4.40
N THR A 426 22.90 6.84 -4.59
CA THR A 426 23.87 7.01 -3.50
C THR A 426 23.73 8.39 -2.85
N ILE A 427 23.61 8.43 -1.52
CA ILE A 427 23.29 9.63 -0.73
C ILE A 427 24.56 10.40 -0.34
#